data_AF-A0A0R3PPK3-F1
#
_entry.id   AF-A0A0R3PPK3-F1
#
_cell.length_a   1.000
_cell.length_b   1.000
_cell.length_c   1.000
_cell.angle_alpha   90.00
_cell.angle_beta   90.00
_cell.angle_gamma   90.00
#
_symmetry.space_group_name_H-M   'P 1'
#
loop_
_entity.id
_entity.type
_entity.pdbx_description
1 polymer ?
#
loop_
_entity_poly.entity_id
_entity_poly.type
_entity_poly.pdbx_seq_one_letter_code
_entity_poly.pdbx_strand_id
1 'polypeptide(L)'
;MGIRPDHKVLVVLDHGPRFAKSSDNVGKCDKSLWTWCIEATLELHRTVSDLFPQEQDRSCSRLLRLVLVDYVGRVLQPHWGTELLLNALSATGLPSTNDDNEGAAISGLTLAIEALSQLSDAQLERNRREIVSKRES
;
A
#
# COMPACT_ATOMS: atom_id res chain seq x y z
N MET A 1 -17.86 -12.90 -13.95
CA MET A 1 -18.02 -11.98 -12.80
C MET A 1 -17.05 -10.82 -12.99
N GLY A 2 -17.47 -9.59 -12.68
CA GLY A 2 -16.63 -8.39 -12.84
C GLY A 2 -15.62 -8.24 -11.70
N ILE A 3 -14.58 -7.45 -11.94
CA ILE A 3 -13.62 -7.03 -10.92
C ILE A 3 -14.36 -6.21 -9.85
N ARG A 4 -14.23 -6.60 -8.58
CA ARG A 4 -14.93 -5.94 -7.47
C ARG A 4 -14.29 -4.58 -7.13
N PRO A 5 -15.04 -3.59 -6.61
CA PRO A 5 -14.48 -2.28 -6.27
C PRO A 5 -13.34 -2.34 -5.27
N ASP A 6 -13.37 -3.31 -4.36
CA ASP A 6 -12.40 -3.53 -3.29
C ASP A 6 -11.16 -4.35 -3.72
N HIS A 7 -11.02 -4.71 -5.00
CA HIS A 7 -9.90 -5.53 -5.49
C HIS A 7 -8.49 -4.89 -5.31
N LYS A 8 -8.40 -3.56 -5.11
CA LYS A 8 -7.16 -2.82 -4.86
C LYS A 8 -7.25 -2.14 -3.50
N VAL A 9 -6.25 -2.38 -2.66
CA VAL A 9 -6.08 -1.75 -1.34
C VAL A 9 -4.73 -1.02 -1.35
N LEU A 10 -4.77 0.28 -1.09
CA LEU A 10 -3.58 1.11 -1.01
C LEU A 10 -3.37 1.53 0.44
N VAL A 11 -2.20 1.19 1.00
CA VAL A 11 -1.80 1.61 2.34
C VAL A 11 -0.81 2.75 2.20
N VAL A 12 -1.14 3.89 2.81
CA VAL A 12 -0.31 5.10 2.79
C VAL A 12 0.31 5.27 4.18
N LEU A 13 1.64 5.28 4.23
CA LEU A 13 2.42 5.34 5.47
C LEU A 13 3.16 6.66 5.53
N ASP A 14 2.81 7.50 6.49
CA ASP A 14 3.51 8.76 6.76
C ASP A 14 4.81 8.50 7.52
N HIS A 15 5.93 8.91 6.91
CA HIS A 15 7.28 8.82 7.45
C HIS A 15 7.79 10.17 7.99
N GLY A 16 6.88 11.06 8.36
CA GLY A 16 7.20 12.35 8.98
C GLY A 16 7.66 12.23 10.44
N PRO A 17 8.28 13.29 10.98
CA PRO A 17 8.86 13.30 12.34
C PRO A 17 7.86 13.05 13.46
N ARG A 18 6.57 13.32 13.21
CA ARG A 18 5.50 13.06 14.19
C ARG A 18 5.38 11.56 14.50
N PHE A 19 5.72 10.70 13.53
CA PHE A 19 5.67 9.25 13.70
C PHE A 19 6.90 8.66 14.39
N ALA A 20 7.98 9.43 14.55
CA ALA A 20 9.15 9.01 15.34
C ALA A 20 8.87 9.02 16.85
N LYS A 21 7.87 9.79 17.30
CA LYS A 21 7.55 9.96 18.72
C LYS A 21 7.05 8.66 19.33
N SER A 22 7.45 8.41 20.58
CA SER A 22 6.88 7.34 21.38
C SER A 22 5.37 7.54 21.49
N SER A 23 4.64 6.45 21.39
CA SER A 23 3.23 6.46 21.74
C SER A 23 3.12 6.32 23.26
N ASP A 24 3.08 7.44 23.98
CA ASP A 24 3.00 7.45 25.46
C ASP A 24 1.77 6.68 26.02
N ASN A 25 0.83 6.27 25.16
CA ASN A 25 -0.46 5.70 25.53
C ASN A 25 -0.82 4.37 24.83
N VAL A 26 0.05 3.79 23.99
CA VAL A 26 -0.26 2.52 23.30
C VAL A 26 0.64 1.40 23.85
N GLY A 27 0.14 0.72 24.89
CA GLY A 27 0.78 -0.46 25.48
C GLY A 27 1.90 -0.16 26.48
N LYS A 28 2.44 -1.22 27.11
CA LYS A 28 3.54 -1.14 28.10
C LYS A 28 4.94 -1.07 27.47
N CYS A 29 5.02 -0.83 26.16
CA CYS A 29 6.28 -0.94 25.41
C CYS A 29 6.56 0.38 24.70
N ASP A 30 7.73 0.95 24.93
CA ASP A 30 8.18 2.20 24.30
C ASP A 30 8.45 1.96 22.81
N LYS A 31 7.39 2.08 22.00
CA LYS A 31 7.43 1.98 20.54
C LYS A 31 7.00 3.32 19.93
N SER A 32 7.66 3.68 18.83
CA SER A 32 7.23 4.84 18.06
C SER A 32 5.89 4.59 17.37
N LEU A 33 5.15 5.66 17.05
CA LEU A 33 3.95 5.56 16.23
C LEU A 33 4.22 4.87 14.89
N TRP A 34 5.40 5.12 14.30
CA TRP A 34 5.86 4.43 13.09
C TRP A 34 5.89 2.91 13.26
N THR A 35 6.50 2.40 14.34
CA THR A 35 6.57 0.97 14.61
C THR A 35 5.16 0.38 14.72
N TRP A 36 4.24 1.07 15.40
CA TRP A 36 2.84 0.64 15.48
C TRP A 36 2.15 0.59 14.11
N CYS A 37 2.34 1.61 13.26
CA CYS A 37 1.78 1.63 11.92
C CYS A 37 2.32 0.50 11.03
N ILE A 38 3.62 0.20 11.13
CA ILE A 38 4.22 -0.93 10.44
C ILE A 38 3.60 -2.24 10.92
N GLU A 39 3.55 -2.50 12.23
CA GLU A 39 2.96 -3.72 12.78
C GLU A 39 1.50 -3.90 12.34
N ALA A 40 0.69 -2.84 12.40
CA ALA A 40 -0.70 -2.88 11.93
C ALA A 40 -0.81 -3.18 10.42
N THR A 41 0.11 -2.65 9.62
CA THR A 41 0.15 -2.91 8.16
C THR A 41 0.54 -4.35 7.86
N LEU A 42 1.49 -4.91 8.59
CA LEU A 42 1.89 -6.32 8.46
C LEU A 42 0.70 -7.24 8.82
N GLU A 43 -0.02 -6.92 9.88
CA GLU A 43 -1.18 -7.69 10.32
C GLU A 43 -2.37 -7.58 9.36
N LEU A 44 -2.59 -6.39 8.78
CA LEU A 44 -3.57 -6.20 7.70
C LEU A 44 -3.22 -7.08 6.49
N HIS A 45 -1.95 -7.06 6.07
CA HIS A 45 -1.50 -7.85 4.94
C HIS A 45 -1.69 -9.35 5.18
N ARG A 46 -1.31 -9.85 6.37
CA ARG A 46 -1.53 -11.25 6.76
C ARG A 46 -3.01 -11.61 6.70
N THR A 47 -3.86 -10.80 7.34
CA THR A 47 -5.31 -11.02 7.40
C THR A 47 -5.93 -11.04 6.01
N VAL A 48 -5.54 -10.12 5.13
CA VAL A 48 -6.07 -10.09 3.76
C VAL A 48 -5.59 -11.30 2.95
N SER A 49 -4.33 -11.69 3.10
CA SER A 49 -3.77 -12.86 2.41
C SER A 49 -4.47 -14.15 2.84
N ASP A 50 -4.77 -14.29 4.13
CA ASP A 50 -5.46 -15.47 4.70
C ASP A 50 -6.93 -15.54 4.27
N LEU A 51 -7.64 -14.41 4.23
CA LEU A 51 -9.06 -14.35 3.87
C LEU A 51 -9.33 -14.37 2.36
N PHE A 52 -8.37 -13.90 1.56
CA PHE A 52 -8.50 -13.75 0.10
C PHE A 52 -7.32 -14.39 -0.65
N PRO A 53 -7.13 -15.72 -0.54
CA PRO A 53 -6.02 -16.41 -1.17
C PRO A 53 -6.11 -16.34 -2.69
N GLN A 54 -5.00 -15.98 -3.34
CA GLN A 54 -4.93 -15.76 -4.79
C GLN A 54 -5.15 -17.04 -5.62
N GLU A 55 -4.81 -18.19 -5.06
CA GLU A 55 -4.83 -19.49 -5.76
C GLU A 55 -6.24 -20.00 -6.04
N GLN A 56 -7.23 -19.60 -5.22
CA GLN A 56 -8.58 -20.14 -5.29
C GLN A 56 -9.47 -19.35 -6.27
N ASP A 57 -9.34 -18.02 -6.30
CA ASP A 57 -10.13 -17.18 -7.20
C ASP A 57 -9.45 -15.81 -7.45
N ARG A 58 -8.96 -15.61 -8.68
CA ARG A 58 -8.36 -14.32 -9.12
C ARG A 58 -9.35 -13.15 -9.11
N SER A 59 -10.65 -13.40 -9.11
CA SER A 59 -11.67 -12.35 -9.01
C SER A 59 -11.98 -11.94 -7.57
N CYS A 60 -11.54 -12.76 -6.60
CA CYS A 60 -11.67 -12.49 -5.17
C CYS A 60 -10.36 -12.10 -4.50
N SER A 61 -9.23 -12.04 -5.22
CA SER A 61 -7.98 -11.54 -4.65
C SER A 61 -8.08 -10.06 -4.27
N ARG A 62 -7.31 -9.67 -3.26
CA ARG A 62 -7.15 -8.28 -2.83
C ARG A 62 -5.69 -7.92 -3.00
N LEU A 63 -5.41 -7.03 -3.94
CA LEU A 63 -4.05 -6.59 -4.21
C LEU A 63 -3.72 -5.45 -3.26
N LEU A 64 -2.63 -5.61 -2.50
CA LEU A 64 -2.14 -4.57 -1.61
C LEU A 64 -0.98 -3.83 -2.29
N ARG A 65 -0.93 -2.51 -2.07
CA ARG A 65 0.20 -1.69 -2.44
C ARG A 65 0.53 -0.71 -1.31
N LEU A 66 1.82 -0.59 -0.99
CA LEU A 66 2.30 0.34 0.02
C LEU A 66 2.92 1.59 -0.62
N VAL A 67 2.52 2.75 -0.12
CA VAL A 67 3.07 4.06 -0.48
C VAL A 67 3.64 4.69 0.78
N LEU A 68 4.94 4.97 0.76
CA LEU A 68 5.60 5.71 1.79
C LEU A 68 5.55 7.19 1.46
N VAL A 69 5.14 7.99 2.43
CA VAL A 69 5.08 9.44 2.34
C VAL A 69 6.22 10.02 3.15
N ASP A 70 7.31 10.31 2.45
CA ASP A 70 8.46 11.03 2.96
C ASP A 70 8.70 12.28 2.10
N TYR A 71 9.90 12.88 2.20
CA TYR A 71 10.24 14.07 1.41
C TYR A 71 10.19 13.86 -0.11
N VAL A 72 10.23 12.61 -0.60
CA VAL A 72 10.21 12.26 -2.04
C VAL A 72 8.87 11.65 -2.45
N GLY A 73 8.20 10.95 -1.53
CA GLY A 73 7.12 10.02 -1.86
C GLY A 73 7.68 8.79 -2.56
N ARG A 74 7.56 7.61 -1.95
CA ARG A 74 8.08 6.36 -2.51
C ARG A 74 6.98 5.31 -2.59
N VAL A 75 6.70 4.85 -3.81
CA VAL A 75 5.90 3.62 -3.98
C VAL A 75 6.83 2.44 -3.72
N LEU A 76 6.58 1.71 -2.63
CA LEU A 76 7.46 0.60 -2.25
C LEU A 76 7.28 -0.60 -3.19
N GLN A 77 6.10 -0.75 -3.79
CA GLN A 77 5.75 -1.85 -4.69
C GLN A 77 5.49 -1.37 -6.13
N PRO A 78 6.35 -1.71 -7.10
CA PRO A 78 6.22 -1.23 -8.48
C PRO A 78 4.98 -1.81 -9.20
N HIS A 79 4.46 -2.96 -8.76
CA HIS A 79 3.30 -3.64 -9.35
C HIS A 79 2.26 -3.96 -8.27
N TRP A 80 1.01 -4.17 -8.67
CA TRP A 80 -0.03 -4.66 -7.76
C TRP A 80 0.22 -6.12 -7.43
N GLY A 81 0.23 -6.47 -6.15
CA GLY A 81 0.56 -7.83 -5.73
C GLY A 81 0.05 -8.19 -4.36
N THR A 82 0.33 -9.43 -3.98
CA THR A 82 0.00 -10.04 -2.68
C THR A 82 1.26 -10.29 -1.84
N GLU A 83 2.45 -10.09 -2.41
CA GLU A 83 3.71 -10.28 -1.69
C GLU A 83 3.99 -9.14 -0.72
N LEU A 84 4.41 -9.47 0.50
CA LEU A 84 4.80 -8.48 1.50
C LEU A 84 6.25 -8.04 1.29
N LEU A 85 6.50 -6.74 1.17
CA LEU A 85 7.87 -6.21 1.03
C LEU A 85 8.52 -5.92 2.39
N LEU A 86 8.70 -6.95 3.22
CA LEU A 86 9.41 -6.85 4.49
C LEU A 86 10.78 -6.18 4.34
N ASN A 87 11.52 -6.53 3.28
CA ASN A 87 12.83 -5.96 2.98
C ASN A 87 12.77 -4.45 2.68
N ALA A 88 11.71 -3.98 2.00
CA ALA A 88 11.56 -2.56 1.71
C ALA A 88 11.17 -1.76 2.97
N LEU A 89 10.30 -2.34 3.82
CA LEU A 89 9.93 -1.75 5.10
C LEU A 89 11.14 -1.68 6.06
N SER A 90 11.94 -2.75 6.14
CA SER A 90 13.16 -2.75 6.96
C SER A 90 14.20 -1.74 6.47
N ALA A 91 14.34 -1.56 5.16
CA ALA A 91 15.26 -0.59 4.57
C ALA A 91 14.84 0.88 4.80
N THR A 92 13.56 1.12 5.12
CA THR A 92 13.03 2.47 5.34
C THR A 92 13.47 3.05 6.69
N GLY A 93 13.61 2.21 7.73
CA GLY A 93 14.03 2.66 9.05
C GLY A 93 13.00 3.55 9.77
N LEU A 94 13.41 4.15 10.90
CA LEU A 94 12.58 5.09 11.67
C LEU A 94 12.53 6.48 10.99
N PRO A 95 11.43 7.21 11.12
CA PRO A 95 11.36 8.61 10.69
C PRO A 95 12.42 9.49 11.37
N SER A 96 12.96 10.46 10.63
CA SER A 96 13.82 11.51 11.19
C SER A 96 13.02 12.37 12.17
N THR A 97 13.60 12.76 13.30
CA THR A 97 12.94 13.67 14.26
C THR A 97 13.06 15.14 13.89
N ASN A 98 13.91 15.48 12.92
CA ASN A 98 14.36 16.86 12.67
C ASN A 98 13.81 17.46 11.36
N ASP A 99 13.04 16.68 10.60
CA ASP A 99 12.62 17.08 9.26
C ASP A 99 11.28 17.82 9.32
N ASP A 100 11.32 19.16 9.41
CA ASP A 100 10.14 20.01 9.31
C ASP A 100 9.64 20.06 7.86
N ASN A 101 8.86 19.05 7.44
CA ASN A 101 8.26 19.05 6.11
C ASN A 101 6.76 18.83 6.15
N GLU A 102 6.03 19.91 6.43
CA GLU A 102 4.56 19.93 6.45
C GLU A 102 3.94 19.66 5.06
N GLY A 103 4.71 19.82 3.98
CA GLY A 103 4.29 19.56 2.60
C GLY A 103 4.40 18.11 2.11
N ALA A 104 5.14 17.25 2.82
CA ALA A 104 5.37 15.86 2.41
C ALA A 104 4.06 15.05 2.32
N ALA A 105 3.13 15.29 3.24
CA ALA A 105 1.86 14.59 3.33
C ALA A 105 1.02 14.71 2.04
N ILE A 106 0.93 15.92 1.47
CA ILE A 106 0.13 16.17 0.26
C ILE A 106 0.77 15.48 -0.96
N SER A 107 2.09 15.62 -1.13
CA SER A 107 2.83 14.97 -2.22
C SER A 107 2.69 13.45 -2.17
N GLY A 108 2.73 12.87 -0.97
CA GLY A 108 2.50 11.44 -0.78
C GLY A 108 1.09 10.98 -1.11
N LEU A 109 0.07 11.78 -0.79
CA LEU A 109 -1.32 11.48 -1.19
C LEU A 109 -1.51 11.57 -2.70
N THR A 110 -0.90 12.55 -3.37
CA THR A 110 -0.91 12.63 -4.84
C THR A 110 -0.30 11.39 -5.47
N LEU A 111 0.89 10.98 -4.99
CA LEU A 111 1.54 9.75 -5.44
C LEU A 111 0.68 8.50 -5.18
N ALA A 112 -0.02 8.47 -4.05
CA ALA A 112 -0.95 7.41 -3.71
C ALA A 112 -2.11 7.32 -4.72
N ILE A 113 -2.70 8.46 -5.09
CA ILE A 113 -3.78 8.53 -6.09
C ILE A 113 -3.27 8.07 -7.47
N GLU A 114 -2.06 8.48 -7.85
CA GLU A 114 -1.42 8.03 -9.09
C GLU A 114 -1.19 6.52 -9.08
N ALA A 115 -0.64 5.99 -7.98
CA ALA A 115 -0.42 4.56 -7.80
C ALA A 115 -1.74 3.78 -7.85
N LEU A 116 -2.83 4.31 -7.29
CA LEU A 116 -4.17 3.71 -7.34
C LEU A 116 -4.73 3.64 -8.77
N SER A 117 -4.44 4.67 -9.57
CA SER A 117 -4.89 4.81 -10.96
C SER A 117 -4.23 3.81 -11.90
N GLN A 118 -3.07 3.24 -11.53
CA GLN A 118 -2.43 2.17 -12.29
C GLN A 118 -3.30 0.91 -12.33
N LEU A 119 -3.40 0.31 -13.52
CA LEU A 119 -4.18 -0.90 -13.74
C LEU A 119 -3.48 -2.11 -13.12
N SER A 120 -4.26 -3.02 -12.52
CA SER A 120 -3.79 -4.36 -12.19
C SER A 120 -3.77 -5.25 -13.44
N ASP A 121 -3.06 -6.38 -13.38
CA ASP A 121 -3.02 -7.36 -14.48
C ASP A 121 -4.43 -7.85 -14.87
N ALA A 122 -5.30 -8.04 -13.88
CA ALA A 122 -6.70 -8.40 -14.12
C ALA A 122 -7.46 -7.31 -14.89
N GLN A 123 -7.22 -6.03 -14.56
CA GLN A 123 -7.84 -4.91 -15.28
C GLN A 123 -7.27 -4.76 -16.70
N LEU A 124 -5.96 -4.94 -16.88
CA LEU A 124 -5.31 -4.91 -18.19
C LEU A 124 -5.85 -6.00 -19.12
N GLU A 125 -5.94 -7.23 -18.62
CA GLU A 125 -6.45 -8.37 -19.39
C GLU A 125 -7.91 -8.18 -19.78
N ARG A 126 -8.75 -7.64 -18.88
CA ARG A 126 -10.13 -7.31 -19.21
C ARG A 126 -10.22 -6.26 -20.33
N ASN A 127 -9.45 -5.17 -20.21
CA ASN A 127 -9.44 -4.10 -21.20
C ASN A 127 -9.00 -4.63 -22.57
N ARG A 128 -7.98 -5.49 -22.61
CA ARG A 128 -7.53 -6.17 -23.84
C ARG A 128 -8.65 -6.97 -24.51
N ARG A 129 -9.41 -7.75 -23.76
CA ARG A 129 -10.53 -8.56 -24.29
C ARG A 129 -11.66 -7.68 -24.85
N GLU A 130 -11.99 -6.59 -24.18
CA GLU A 130 -13.00 -5.63 -24.65
C GLU A 130 -12.58 -4.96 -25.97
N ILE A 131 -11.29 -4.66 -26.15
CA ILE A 131 -10.75 -4.10 -27.40
C ILE A 131 -10.85 -5.12 -28.55
N VAL A 132 -10.51 -6.39 -28.32
CA VAL A 132 -10.59 -7.44 -29.34
C VAL A 132 -12.04 -7.65 -29.79
N SER A 133 -12.97 -7.79 -28.83
CA SER A 133 -14.39 -7.98 -29.13
C SER A 133 -14.99 -6.83 -29.96
N LYS A 134 -14.57 -5.57 -29.70
CA LYS A 134 -15.01 -4.41 -30.49
C LYS A 134 -14.44 -4.35 -31.91
N ARG A 135 -13.33 -5.03 -32.19
CA ARG A 135 -12.73 -5.09 -33.53
C ARG A 135 -13.35 -6.20 -34.39
N GLU A 136 -13.95 -7.20 -33.75
CA GLU A 136 -14.59 -8.35 -34.38
C GLU A 136 -16.11 -8.16 -34.57
N SER A 137 -16.66 -7.05 -34.08
CA SER A 137 -18.07 -6.65 -34.23
C SER A 137 -18.22 -5.55 -35.28
#